data_AF-A0A1E5KV31-F1
#
_entry.id   AF-A0A1E5KV31-F1
#
_cell.length_a   1.000
_cell.length_b   1.000
_cell.length_c   1.000
_cell.angle_alpha   90.00
_cell.angle_beta   90.00
_cell.angle_gamma   90.00
#
_symmetry.space_group_name_H-M   'P 1'
#
loop_
_entity.id
_entity.type
_entity.pdbx_description
1 polymer ?
#
loop_
_entity_poly.entity_id
_entity_poly.type
_entity_poly.pdbx_seq_one_letter_code
_entity_poly.pdbx_strand_id
1 'polypeptide(L)'
;MIQTENKQPIKEISHQDIYALYDMWEQLQSWQEVLPVLEKFFEDENRPLNKQQIARKYYACSQVFMLFYLDFRQTMQKMEKQLLELRSKKKV
;
A
#
# COMPACT_ATOMS: atom_id res chain seq x y z
N MET A 1 27.72 10.13 22.67
CA MET A 1 26.58 10.18 21.73
C MET A 1 27.05 9.55 20.45
N ILE A 2 26.37 8.51 19.98
CA ILE A 2 26.73 7.88 18.71
C ILE A 2 26.14 8.75 17.60
N GLN A 3 26.94 9.09 16.60
CA GLN A 3 26.54 9.96 15.50
C GLN A 3 26.98 9.36 14.18
N THR A 4 26.30 9.72 13.10
CA THR A 4 26.76 9.42 11.75
C THR A 4 28.02 10.21 11.41
N GLU A 5 28.72 9.87 10.33
CA GLU A 5 29.89 10.62 9.83
C GLU A 5 29.59 12.11 9.61
N ASN A 6 28.33 12.43 9.28
CA ASN A 6 27.83 13.80 9.11
C ASN A 6 27.30 14.43 10.42
N LYS A 7 27.66 13.87 11.58
CA LYS A 7 27.26 14.34 12.93
C LYS A 7 25.74 14.33 13.17
N GLN A 8 25.00 13.48 12.46
CA GLN A 8 23.55 13.37 12.67
C GLN A 8 23.25 12.39 13.81
N PRO A 9 22.23 12.68 14.63
CA PRO A 9 21.83 11.79 15.72
C PRO A 9 21.21 10.49 15.19
N ILE A 10 21.62 9.36 15.76
CA ILE A 10 21.12 8.04 15.37
C ILE A 10 19.87 7.70 16.17
N LYS A 11 18.81 7.26 15.48
CA LYS A 11 17.57 6.79 16.10
C LYS A 11 17.73 5.35 16.57
N GLU A 12 17.16 5.04 17.73
CA GLU A 12 17.07 3.67 18.20
C GLU A 12 16.00 2.92 17.40
N ILE A 13 16.40 1.94 16.59
CA ILE A 13 15.51 1.08 15.82
C ILE A 13 15.67 -0.35 16.35
N SER A 14 14.57 -0.95 16.76
CA SER A 14 14.50 -2.32 17.24
C SER A 14 14.23 -3.30 16.09
N HIS A 15 14.52 -4.58 16.31
CA HIS A 15 14.16 -5.63 15.34
C HIS A 15 12.66 -5.68 15.06
N GLN A 16 11.82 -5.41 16.07
CA GLN A 16 10.37 -5.36 15.90
C GLN A 16 9.92 -4.25 14.95
N ASP A 17 10.60 -3.11 14.96
CA ASP A 17 10.33 -2.03 14.01
C ASP A 17 10.62 -2.45 12.57
N ILE A 18 11.71 -3.19 12.37
CA ILE A 18 12.11 -3.70 11.06
C ILE A 18 11.07 -4.69 10.54
N TYR A 19 10.63 -5.63 11.37
CA TYR A 19 9.55 -6.56 11.01
C TYR A 19 8.25 -5.83 10.70
N ALA A 20 7.87 -4.85 11.53
CA ALA A 20 6.64 -4.08 11.32
C ALA A 20 6.66 -3.27 10.00
N LEU A 21 7.84 -2.81 9.56
CA LEU A 21 8.04 -2.19 8.25
C LEU A 21 7.98 -3.21 7.11
N TYR A 22 8.49 -4.42 7.33
CA TYR A 22 8.44 -5.50 6.33
C TYR A 22 7.00 -5.98 6.11
N ASP A 23 6.23 -6.19 7.18
CA ASP A 23 4.81 -6.54 7.10
C ASP A 23 4.02 -5.49 6.31
N MET A 24 4.32 -4.20 6.53
CA MET A 24 3.72 -3.11 5.78
C MET A 24 4.10 -3.18 4.29
N TRP A 25 5.36 -3.48 3.99
CA TRP A 25 5.83 -3.62 2.63
C TRP A 25 5.16 -4.79 1.89
N GLU A 26 4.99 -5.95 2.53
CA GLU A 26 4.27 -7.09 1.95
C GLU A 26 2.80 -6.74 1.65
N GLN A 27 2.14 -6.02 2.57
CA GLN A 27 0.77 -5.54 2.35
C GLN A 27 0.69 -4.63 1.11
N LEU A 28 1.62 -3.69 0.95
CA LEU A 28 1.70 -2.83 -0.23
C LEU A 28 1.98 -3.62 -1.52
N GLN A 29 2.84 -4.64 -1.44
CA GLN A 29 3.18 -5.48 -2.59
C GLN A 29 1.97 -6.28 -3.09
N SER A 30 1.08 -6.72 -2.18
CA SER A 30 -0.15 -7.43 -2.57
C SER A 30 -1.05 -6.63 -3.53
N TRP A 31 -0.98 -5.29 -3.50
CA TRP A 31 -1.76 -4.45 -4.40
C TRP A 31 -1.25 -4.46 -5.84
N GLN A 32 0.01 -4.85 -6.07
CA GLN A 32 0.56 -5.00 -7.41
C GLN A 32 -0.17 -6.07 -8.23
N GLU A 33 -0.83 -7.02 -7.58
CA GLU A 33 -1.61 -8.05 -8.28
C GLU A 33 -3.02 -7.55 -8.65
N VAL A 34 -3.58 -6.64 -7.86
CA VAL A 34 -4.96 -6.16 -8.01
C VAL A 34 -5.06 -5.04 -9.06
N LEU A 35 -4.08 -4.13 -9.08
CA LEU A 35 -4.08 -2.99 -9.99
C LEU A 35 -4.09 -3.37 -11.48
N PRO A 36 -3.33 -4.38 -11.95
CA PRO A 36 -3.35 -4.82 -13.35
C PRO A 36 -4.71 -5.38 -13.79
N VAL A 37 -5.49 -5.97 -12.88
CA VAL A 37 -6.85 -6.46 -13.18
C VAL A 37 -7.78 -5.29 -13.48
N LEU A 38 -7.66 -4.20 -12.74
CA LEU A 38 -8.43 -2.99 -12.96
C LEU A 38 -7.96 -2.27 -14.23
N GLU A 39 -6.65 -2.10 -14.39
CA GLU A 39 -6.01 -1.47 -15.56
C GLU A 39 -6.46 -2.16 -16.86
N LYS A 40 -6.32 -3.48 -16.95
CA LYS A 40 -6.73 -4.27 -18.12
C LYS A 40 -8.20 -4.11 -18.48
N PHE A 41 -9.09 -3.95 -17.50
CA PHE A 41 -10.51 -3.74 -17.78
C PHE A 41 -10.80 -2.34 -18.33
N PHE A 42 -10.15 -1.33 -17.80
CA PHE A 42 -10.41 0.06 -18.19
C PHE A 42 -9.70 0.47 -19.48
N GLU A 43 -8.51 -0.09 -19.75
CA GLU A 43 -7.72 0.11 -20.97
C GLU A 43 -8.24 -0.66 -22.19
N ASP A 44 -9.17 -1.61 -22.02
CA ASP A 44 -9.75 -2.35 -23.14
C ASP A 44 -10.57 -1.41 -24.04
N GLU A 45 -9.93 -0.93 -25.11
CA GLU A 45 -10.55 -0.12 -26.17
C GLU A 45 -11.50 -0.95 -27.06
N ASN A 46 -11.32 -2.28 -27.10
CA ASN A 46 -12.14 -3.21 -27.87
C ASN A 46 -13.31 -3.74 -27.02
N ARG A 47 -14.07 -2.83 -26.41
CA ARG A 47 -15.18 -3.19 -25.53
C ARG A 47 -16.22 -4.02 -26.31
N PRO A 48 -16.70 -5.15 -25.75
CA PRO A 48 -17.72 -5.94 -26.42
C PRO A 48 -19.00 -5.12 -26.59
N LEU A 49 -19.61 -5.14 -27.78
CA LEU A 49 -20.87 -4.43 -28.07
C LEU A 49 -22.04 -4.87 -27.17
N ASN A 50 -21.89 -6.00 -26.46
CA ASN A 50 -22.87 -6.52 -25.51
C ASN A 50 -22.87 -5.72 -24.19
N LYS A 51 -23.85 -4.83 -24.07
CA LYS A 51 -24.08 -3.98 -22.88
C LYS A 51 -24.23 -4.78 -21.57
N GLN A 52 -24.84 -5.96 -21.59
CA GLN A 52 -25.01 -6.77 -20.37
C GLN A 52 -23.67 -7.35 -19.89
N GLN A 53 -22.82 -7.77 -20.84
CA GLN A 53 -21.49 -8.27 -20.52
C GLN A 53 -20.60 -7.16 -19.94
N ILE A 54 -20.67 -5.96 -20.51
CA ILE A 54 -19.98 -4.78 -19.96
C ILE A 54 -20.46 -4.50 -18.53
N ALA A 55 -21.77 -4.46 -18.29
CA ALA A 55 -22.32 -4.16 -16.97
C ALA A 55 -21.86 -5.16 -15.90
N ARG A 56 -21.83 -6.47 -16.23
CA ARG A 56 -21.33 -7.52 -15.32
C ARG A 56 -19.85 -7.37 -15.02
N LYS A 57 -19.01 -7.15 -16.05
CA LYS A 57 -17.57 -6.94 -15.85
C LYS A 57 -17.29 -5.67 -15.05
N TYR A 58 -18.00 -4.58 -15.34
CA TYR A 58 -17.91 -3.33 -14.59
C TYR A 58 -18.27 -3.53 -13.12
N TYR A 59 -19.37 -4.25 -12.84
CA TYR A 59 -19.75 -4.56 -11.46
C TYR A 59 -18.68 -5.38 -10.74
N ALA A 60 -18.10 -6.39 -11.38
CA ALA A 60 -16.99 -7.15 -10.80
C ALA A 60 -15.77 -6.26 -10.50
N CYS A 61 -15.36 -5.42 -11.45
CA CYS A 61 -14.25 -4.48 -11.27
C CYS A 61 -14.54 -3.42 -10.18
N SER A 62 -15.80 -2.98 -10.04
CA SER A 62 -16.15 -2.03 -8.96
C SER A 62 -16.06 -2.66 -7.57
N GLN A 63 -16.40 -3.95 -7.43
CA GLN A 63 -16.18 -4.69 -6.18
C GLN A 63 -14.69 -4.81 -5.86
N VAL A 64 -13.87 -5.19 -6.85
CA VAL A 64 -12.41 -5.29 -6.69
C VAL A 64 -11.81 -3.93 -6.31
N PHE A 65 -12.20 -2.86 -7.02
CA PHE A 65 -11.77 -1.51 -6.71
C PHE A 65 -12.17 -1.08 -5.29
N MET A 66 -13.40 -1.39 -4.86
CA MET A 66 -13.87 -1.02 -3.52
C MET A 66 -13.06 -1.72 -2.43
N LEU A 67 -12.78 -3.01 -2.59
CA LEU A 67 -11.92 -3.76 -1.65
C LEU A 67 -10.51 -3.19 -1.61
N PHE A 68 -9.90 -2.99 -2.78
CA PHE A 68 -8.59 -2.34 -2.89
C PHE A 68 -8.58 -0.97 -2.21
N TYR A 69 -9.56 -0.12 -2.49
CA TYR A 69 -9.61 1.25 -1.96
C TYR A 69 -9.78 1.29 -0.45
N LEU A 70 -10.55 0.37 0.13
CA LEU A 70 -10.71 0.27 1.58
C LEU A 70 -9.40 -0.17 2.24
N ASP A 71 -8.77 -1.22 1.71
CA ASP A 71 -7.49 -1.73 2.23
C ASP A 71 -6.37 -0.70 2.07
N PHE A 72 -6.34 0.00 0.92
CA PHE A 72 -5.45 1.12 0.65
C PHE A 72 -5.53 2.20 1.72
N ARG A 73 -6.74 2.69 2.01
CA ARG A 73 -6.93 3.75 3.01
C ARG A 73 -6.48 3.32 4.40
N GLN A 74 -6.81 2.10 4.82
CA GLN A 74 -6.44 1.58 6.13
C GLN A 74 -4.92 1.44 6.26
N THR A 75 -4.28 0.89 5.23
CA THR A 75 -2.84 0.67 5.19
C THR A 75 -2.07 1.99 5.18
N MET A 76 -2.55 3.00 4.46
CA MET A 76 -1.97 4.36 4.50
C MET A 76 -2.01 4.97 5.91
N GLN A 77 -3.13 4.85 6.63
CA GLN A 77 -3.25 5.33 8.01
C GLN A 77 -2.30 4.58 8.96
N LYS A 78 -2.20 3.26 8.80
CA LYS A 78 -1.28 2.42 9.59
C LYS A 78 0.18 2.81 9.33
N MET A 79 0.55 3.06 8.07
CA MET A 79 1.89 3.51 7.69
C MET A 79 2.24 4.87 8.29
N GLU A 80 1.32 5.84 8.22
CA GLU A 80 1.50 7.15 8.85
C GLU A 80 1.76 7.01 10.35
N LYS A 81 0.97 6.19 11.04
CA LYS A 81 1.15 5.93 12.47
C LYS A 81 2.53 5.31 12.77
N GLN A 82 2.93 4.29 12.02
CA GLN A 82 4.25 3.65 12.18
C GLN A 82 5.39 4.66 11.96
N LEU A 83 5.28 5.54 10.97
CA LEU A 83 6.27 6.58 10.71
C LEU A 83 6.36 7.60 11.86
N LEU A 84 5.22 8.00 12.43
CA LEU A 84 5.18 8.89 13.59
C LEU A 84 5.84 8.24 14.81
N GLU A 85 5.55 6.96 15.06
CA GLU A 85 6.17 6.19 16.14
C GLU A 85 7.70 6.14 15.98
N LEU A 86 8.21 5.76 14.80
CA LEU A 86 9.65 5.73 14.51
C LEU A 86 10.31 7.11 14.67
N ARG A 87 9.63 8.18 14.22
CA ARG A 87 10.13 9.56 14.38
C ARG A 87 10.22 9.97 15.84
N SER A 88 9.30 9.52 16.69
CA SER A 88 9.28 9.83 18.12
C SER A 88 10.32 9.08 18.96
N LYS A 89 10.95 8.02 18.40
CA LYS A 89 11.92 7.21 19.16
C LYS A 89 13.12 8.01 19.65
N LYS A 90 13.68 7.55 20.76
CA LYS A 90 14.87 8.14 21.37
C LYS A 90 16.09 8.00 20.46
N LYS A 91 17.08 8.83 20.73
CA LYS A 91 18.39 8.79 20.07
C LYS A 91 19.36 8.02 20.95
N VAL A 92 20.28 7.28 20.33
CA VAL A 92 21.33 6.50 21.01
C VAL A 92 22.65 7.29 21.06
#